data_AF-A0A964WWG1-F1
#
_entry.id   AF-A0A964WWG1-F1
#
_cell.length_a   1.000
_cell.length_b   1.000
_cell.length_c   1.000
_cell.angle_alpha   90.00
_cell.angle_beta   90.00
_cell.angle_gamma   90.00
#
_symmetry.space_group_name_H-M   'P 1'
#
loop_
_entity.id
_entity.type
_entity.pdbx_description
1 polymer ?
#
loop_
_entity_poly.entity_id
_entity_poly.type
_entity_poly.pdbx_seq_one_letter_code
_entity_poly.pdbx_strand_id
1 'polypeptide(L)'
;MKSVIPKIYSLFFMGLTFFVLQSCSEDAENGNIEQELTQTEVQTIMETDQVTGVADSALAELYAGNGMSGKVAKSNDCYAAEYTENGFTATFNNCVLNGTENVNGTLTVVYEVGGEAASFTANYEDFYVGTIKVNGTRTYVIAGEMTGNSISFSVTSDVSVEFEDGETIAETGTKTFTFTFGEDLQSSSFGLSGSWTVQADGNTYMVETLEDLQGSLSCQYLTSGSMEISKNGLQVAVDFGDGECDDTATVTYPNGATEEITL
;
A
#
# COMPACT_ATOMS: atom_id res chain seq x y z
N MET A 1 17.20 -36.93 33.32
CA MET A 1 18.48 -37.48 33.80
C MET A 1 19.52 -37.21 32.73
N LYS A 2 20.48 -36.33 33.07
CA LYS A 2 21.80 -36.07 32.45
C LYS A 2 21.90 -35.70 30.96
N SER A 3 22.13 -34.40 30.77
CA SER A 3 22.89 -33.74 29.70
C SER A 3 24.20 -34.42 29.35
N VAL A 4 24.68 -34.25 28.12
CA VAL A 4 26.11 -34.32 27.81
C VAL A 4 26.50 -33.21 26.83
N ILE A 5 27.16 -32.18 27.37
CA ILE A 5 28.09 -31.28 26.67
C ILE A 5 29.51 -31.71 27.11
N PRO A 6 30.51 -31.64 26.22
CA PRO A 6 31.79 -31.05 26.58
C PRO A 6 32.28 -30.09 25.47
N LYS A 7 32.49 -28.79 25.75
CA LYS A 7 33.73 -28.12 26.21
C LYS A 7 34.86 -27.98 25.17
N ILE A 8 34.99 -26.72 24.68
CA ILE A 8 36.18 -25.83 24.67
C ILE A 8 37.46 -26.32 23.96
N TYR A 9 37.91 -25.51 22.99
CA TYR A 9 39.30 -25.01 22.95
C TYR A 9 39.34 -23.53 22.54
N SER A 10 39.80 -22.71 23.48
CA SER A 10 40.32 -21.36 23.25
C SER A 10 41.69 -21.50 22.57
N LEU A 11 41.89 -20.79 21.46
CA LEU A 11 43.21 -20.61 20.87
C LEU A 11 43.44 -19.13 20.63
N PHE A 12 44.21 -18.58 21.56
CA PHE A 12 44.83 -17.27 21.55
C PHE A 12 45.82 -17.21 20.39
N PHE A 13 45.55 -16.38 19.37
CA PHE A 13 46.56 -16.01 18.38
C PHE A 13 46.86 -14.52 18.52
N MET A 14 47.96 -14.26 19.23
CA MET A 14 48.64 -12.99 19.31
C MET A 14 49.43 -12.80 18.00
N GLY A 15 49.18 -11.72 17.27
CA GLY A 15 49.86 -11.48 15.99
C GLY A 15 49.65 -10.09 15.40
N LEU A 16 50.55 -9.19 15.79
CA LEU A 16 51.02 -8.00 15.06
C LEU A 16 50.02 -7.00 14.47
N THR A 17 49.91 -5.89 15.18
CA THR A 17 49.71 -4.52 14.69
C THR A 17 50.37 -4.24 13.34
N PHE A 18 49.55 -3.89 12.35
CA PHE A 18 49.93 -3.09 11.19
C PHE A 18 49.23 -1.74 11.31
N PHE A 19 49.95 -0.74 11.81
CA PHE A 19 49.54 0.67 11.76
C PHE A 19 49.67 1.13 10.30
N VAL A 20 48.54 1.24 9.60
CA VAL A 20 48.48 2.06 8.38
C VAL A 20 47.78 3.36 8.79
N LEU A 21 48.58 4.42 8.89
CA LEU A 21 48.09 5.79 8.98
C LEU A 21 47.49 6.15 7.62
N GLN A 22 46.17 5.98 7.49
CA GLN A 22 45.38 6.68 6.48
C GLN A 22 44.96 8.02 7.08
N SER A 23 45.62 9.06 6.61
CA SER A 23 45.22 10.46 6.74
C SER A 23 44.11 10.71 5.71
N CYS A 24 42.88 10.94 6.16
CA CYS A 24 41.89 11.70 5.41
C CYS A 24 40.96 12.43 6.39
N SER A 25 41.03 13.76 6.30
CA SER A 25 40.07 14.81 6.63
C SER A 25 38.99 14.47 7.67
N GLU A 26 39.08 15.13 8.83
CA GLU A 26 37.89 15.58 9.54
C GLU A 26 37.08 16.47 8.59
N ASP A 27 35.80 16.15 8.40
CA ASP A 27 34.68 17.09 8.27
C ASP A 27 33.39 16.34 7.89
N ALA A 28 32.69 15.85 8.90
CA ALA A 28 31.25 15.99 9.11
C ALA A 28 30.92 15.20 10.37
N GLU A 29 30.80 15.89 11.51
CA GLU A 29 30.14 15.32 12.67
C GLU A 29 28.77 14.81 12.23
N ASN A 30 28.58 13.51 12.38
CA ASN A 30 27.31 12.84 12.27
C ASN A 30 26.36 13.53 13.25
N GLY A 31 25.52 14.43 12.74
CA GLY A 31 24.37 14.92 13.47
C GLY A 31 23.59 13.67 13.89
N ASN A 32 23.39 13.51 15.19
CA ASN A 32 22.72 12.36 15.78
C ASN A 32 21.31 12.26 15.15
N ILE A 33 21.16 11.47 14.08
CA ILE A 33 19.84 11.13 13.55
C ILE A 33 19.29 10.11 14.57
N GLU A 34 18.64 10.61 15.62
CA GLU A 34 18.07 9.74 16.66
C GLU A 34 16.88 8.93 16.13
N GLN A 35 16.38 9.25 14.94
CA GLN A 35 15.24 8.60 14.31
C GLN A 35 15.40 8.59 12.79
N GLU A 36 15.44 7.39 12.22
CA GLU A 36 15.55 7.16 10.77
C GLU A 36 14.25 6.56 10.22
N LEU A 37 14.05 6.71 8.90
CA LEU A 37 13.02 6.00 8.15
C LEU A 37 13.69 4.82 7.48
N THR A 38 13.26 3.61 7.82
CA THR A 38 13.87 2.38 7.28
C THR A 38 13.22 1.99 5.95
N GLN A 39 13.94 1.21 5.14
CA GLN A 39 13.44 0.59 3.92
C GLN A 39 12.11 -0.15 4.13
N THR A 40 12.03 -0.98 5.17
CA THR A 40 10.82 -1.77 5.48
C THR A 40 9.62 -0.86 5.76
N GLU A 41 9.82 0.27 6.42
CA GLU A 41 8.74 1.22 6.70
C GLU A 41 8.23 1.88 5.43
N VAL A 42 9.11 2.19 4.46
CA VAL A 42 8.70 2.66 3.14
C VAL A 42 7.88 1.59 2.41
N GLN A 43 8.32 0.33 2.42
CA GLN A 43 7.56 -0.77 1.82
C GLN A 43 6.17 -0.93 2.45
N THR A 44 6.07 -0.92 3.79
CA THR A 44 4.78 -0.99 4.48
C THR A 44 3.83 0.13 4.07
N ILE A 45 4.33 1.37 3.94
CA ILE A 45 3.55 2.52 3.49
C ILE A 45 3.02 2.31 2.07
N MET A 46 3.79 1.69 1.18
CA MET A 46 3.46 1.48 -0.23
C MET A 46 2.55 0.26 -0.48
N GLU A 47 2.67 -0.80 0.34
CA GLU A 47 2.02 -2.09 0.12
C GLU A 47 0.65 -2.23 0.80
N THR A 48 0.18 -1.22 1.55
CA THR A 48 -1.07 -1.31 2.32
C THR A 48 -2.28 -1.67 1.44
N ASP A 49 -2.34 -1.16 0.21
CA ASP A 49 -3.42 -1.48 -0.73
C ASP A 49 -3.33 -2.90 -1.32
N GLN A 50 -2.12 -3.46 -1.44
CA GLN A 50 -1.92 -4.84 -1.91
C GLN A 50 -2.58 -5.84 -0.97
N VAL A 51 -2.51 -5.59 0.34
CA VAL A 51 -3.12 -6.45 1.37
C VAL A 51 -4.63 -6.55 1.20
N THR A 52 -5.27 -5.47 0.74
CA THR A 52 -6.73 -5.41 0.50
C THR A 52 -7.14 -5.80 -0.92
N GLY A 53 -6.22 -6.12 -1.83
CA GLY A 53 -6.49 -6.26 -3.26
C GLY A 53 -7.53 -7.33 -3.64
N VAL A 54 -7.67 -8.39 -2.83
CA VAL A 54 -8.72 -9.40 -3.03
C VAL A 54 -10.11 -8.84 -2.69
N ALA A 55 -10.21 -8.03 -1.63
CA ALA A 55 -11.45 -7.35 -1.26
C ALA A 55 -11.86 -6.35 -2.35
N ASP A 56 -10.89 -5.60 -2.90
CA ASP A 56 -11.13 -4.69 -4.03
C ASP A 56 -11.56 -5.44 -5.30
N SER A 57 -10.97 -6.61 -5.57
CA SER A 57 -11.35 -7.47 -6.69
C SER A 57 -12.79 -7.99 -6.54
N ALA A 58 -13.16 -8.42 -5.35
CA ALA A 58 -14.51 -8.88 -5.03
C ALA A 58 -15.54 -7.74 -5.21
N LEU A 59 -15.20 -6.55 -4.72
CA LEU A 59 -15.99 -5.34 -4.90
C LEU A 59 -16.18 -5.01 -6.39
N ALA A 60 -15.10 -5.04 -7.17
CA ALA A 60 -15.16 -4.77 -8.61
C ALA A 60 -16.06 -5.77 -9.36
N GLU A 61 -15.97 -7.05 -9.05
CA GLU A 61 -16.83 -8.09 -9.65
C GLU A 61 -18.31 -7.87 -9.29
N LEU A 62 -18.62 -7.61 -8.01
CA LEU A 62 -19.98 -7.35 -7.54
C LEU A 62 -20.58 -6.08 -8.17
N TYR A 63 -19.76 -5.04 -8.32
CA TYR A 63 -20.17 -3.78 -8.95
C TYR A 63 -20.45 -3.98 -10.45
N ALA A 64 -19.57 -4.65 -11.18
CA ALA A 64 -19.78 -5.00 -12.60
C ALA A 64 -21.00 -5.90 -12.80
N GLY A 65 -21.23 -6.82 -11.86
CA GLY A 65 -22.39 -7.70 -11.83
C GLY A 65 -23.74 -6.98 -11.78
N ASN A 66 -23.80 -5.75 -11.25
CA ASN A 66 -25.03 -4.95 -11.21
C ASN A 66 -25.46 -4.44 -12.61
N GLY A 67 -24.54 -4.37 -13.57
CA GLY A 67 -24.81 -3.93 -14.95
C GLY A 67 -25.74 -4.85 -15.75
N MET A 68 -26.05 -6.05 -15.23
CA MET A 68 -26.88 -7.05 -15.90
C MET A 68 -28.16 -7.35 -15.09
N SER A 69 -29.18 -6.53 -15.31
CA SER A 69 -30.62 -6.80 -15.08
C SER A 69 -31.14 -6.95 -13.63
N GLY A 70 -31.70 -5.87 -13.10
CA GLY A 70 -32.81 -5.88 -12.12
C GLY A 70 -32.44 -6.23 -10.68
N LYS A 71 -33.32 -5.85 -9.74
CA LYS A 71 -33.28 -6.20 -8.30
C LYS A 71 -33.32 -7.73 -8.12
N VAL A 72 -32.21 -8.40 -8.35
CA VAL A 72 -32.10 -9.85 -8.31
C VAL A 72 -31.02 -10.20 -7.32
N ALA A 73 -31.38 -11.03 -6.33
CA ALA A 73 -30.38 -11.64 -5.48
C ALA A 73 -29.48 -12.53 -6.35
N LYS A 74 -28.19 -12.21 -6.43
CA LYS A 74 -27.20 -13.09 -7.07
C LYS A 74 -26.54 -13.89 -5.98
N SER A 75 -26.71 -15.20 -6.03
CA SER A 75 -26.02 -16.12 -5.16
C SER A 75 -25.26 -17.11 -6.03
N ASN A 76 -23.98 -17.27 -5.72
CA ASN A 76 -23.16 -18.37 -6.18
C ASN A 76 -22.67 -19.15 -4.94
N ASP A 77 -21.77 -20.09 -5.15
CA ASP A 77 -21.22 -20.90 -4.06
C ASP A 77 -20.36 -20.09 -3.06
N CYS A 78 -20.04 -18.82 -3.37
CA CYS A 78 -19.12 -17.99 -2.61
C CYS A 78 -19.85 -16.90 -1.78
N TYR A 79 -20.83 -16.22 -2.38
CA TYR A 79 -21.56 -15.16 -1.72
C TYR A 79 -23.06 -15.18 -2.05
N ALA A 80 -23.84 -14.54 -1.18
CA ALA A 80 -25.19 -14.11 -1.45
C ALA A 80 -25.23 -12.57 -1.45
N ALA A 81 -25.64 -11.98 -2.57
CA ALA A 81 -25.73 -10.53 -2.73
C ALA A 81 -27.18 -10.09 -2.92
N GLU A 82 -27.59 -9.07 -2.17
CA GLU A 82 -28.90 -8.40 -2.26
C GLU A 82 -28.73 -6.99 -2.85
N TYR A 83 -29.32 -6.75 -4.02
CA TYR A 83 -29.20 -5.48 -4.75
C TYR A 83 -30.44 -4.60 -4.57
N THR A 84 -30.21 -3.31 -4.38
CA THR A 84 -31.22 -2.25 -4.27
C THR A 84 -30.93 -1.12 -5.26
N GLU A 85 -31.79 -0.11 -5.32
CA GLU A 85 -31.53 1.10 -6.12
C GLU A 85 -30.39 1.96 -5.55
N ASN A 86 -30.12 1.85 -4.25
CA ASN A 86 -29.17 2.69 -3.54
C ASN A 86 -27.85 1.97 -3.23
N GLY A 87 -27.63 0.77 -3.75
CA GLY A 87 -26.47 -0.05 -3.42
C GLY A 87 -26.79 -1.53 -3.24
N PHE A 88 -25.89 -2.29 -2.63
CA PHE A 88 -26.05 -3.72 -2.40
C PHE A 88 -25.32 -4.18 -1.14
N THR A 89 -25.72 -5.33 -0.60
CA THR A 89 -25.02 -6.01 0.48
C THR A 89 -24.68 -7.43 0.01
N ALA A 90 -23.41 -7.80 0.10
CA ALA A 90 -22.93 -9.15 -0.18
C ALA A 90 -22.38 -9.79 1.09
N THR A 91 -22.89 -10.98 1.42
CA THR A 91 -22.37 -11.81 2.51
C THR A 91 -21.63 -13.01 1.91
N PHE A 92 -20.35 -13.10 2.21
CA PHE A 92 -19.46 -14.18 1.81
C PHE A 92 -19.48 -15.25 2.90
N ASN A 93 -19.45 -16.52 2.49
CA ASN A 93 -19.51 -17.66 3.41
C ASN A 93 -18.33 -18.60 3.18
N ASN A 94 -17.15 -18.22 3.66
CA ASN A 94 -15.90 -18.98 3.61
C ASN A 94 -15.69 -19.71 2.27
N CYS A 95 -15.32 -18.94 1.25
CA CYS A 95 -15.16 -19.44 -0.11
C CYS A 95 -13.78 -19.15 -0.69
N VAL A 96 -13.52 -19.73 -1.85
CA VAL A 96 -12.34 -19.44 -2.65
C VAL A 96 -12.72 -18.44 -3.74
N LEU A 97 -12.11 -17.26 -3.70
CA LEU A 97 -12.31 -16.20 -4.71
C LEU A 97 -10.96 -15.84 -5.32
N ASN A 98 -10.84 -15.91 -6.65
CA ASN A 98 -9.60 -15.63 -7.39
C ASN A 98 -8.37 -16.37 -6.85
N GLY A 99 -8.56 -17.62 -6.40
CA GLY A 99 -7.49 -18.45 -5.83
C GLY A 99 -7.15 -18.16 -4.37
N THR A 100 -7.81 -17.18 -3.75
CA THR A 100 -7.65 -16.88 -2.32
C THR A 100 -8.71 -17.63 -1.53
N GLU A 101 -8.27 -18.46 -0.58
CA GLU A 101 -9.15 -19.20 0.32
C GLU A 101 -9.69 -18.30 1.45
N ASN A 102 -10.75 -18.77 2.11
CA ASN A 102 -11.36 -18.10 3.27
C ASN A 102 -11.80 -16.65 3.04
N VAL A 103 -12.37 -16.37 1.87
CA VAL A 103 -13.10 -15.11 1.68
C VAL A 103 -14.43 -15.19 2.43
N ASN A 104 -14.62 -14.31 3.41
CA ASN A 104 -15.72 -14.37 4.36
C ASN A 104 -16.12 -12.97 4.84
N GLY A 105 -17.31 -12.82 5.43
CA GLY A 105 -17.76 -11.56 6.02
C GLY A 105 -18.73 -10.77 5.14
N THR A 106 -18.93 -9.49 5.46
CA THR A 106 -19.95 -8.66 4.82
C THR A 106 -19.34 -7.45 4.13
N LEU A 107 -19.74 -7.25 2.87
CA LEU A 107 -19.46 -6.07 2.08
C LEU A 107 -20.77 -5.34 1.80
N THR A 108 -20.91 -4.12 2.30
CA THR A 108 -22.05 -3.25 2.01
C THR A 108 -21.59 -2.10 1.12
N VAL A 109 -22.26 -1.89 0.00
CA VAL A 109 -22.00 -0.78 -0.92
C VAL A 109 -23.21 0.14 -0.97
N VAL A 110 -22.98 1.44 -0.86
CA VAL A 110 -23.99 2.49 -0.99
C VAL A 110 -23.62 3.41 -2.14
N TYR A 111 -24.53 3.62 -3.09
CA TYR A 111 -24.34 4.53 -4.21
C TYR A 111 -24.66 5.96 -3.79
N GLU A 112 -23.79 6.90 -4.16
CA GLU A 112 -24.06 8.32 -4.01
C GLU A 112 -24.96 8.80 -5.15
N VAL A 113 -26.08 9.45 -4.81
CA VAL A 113 -27.08 9.92 -5.77
C VAL A 113 -27.05 11.45 -5.87
N GLY A 114 -27.03 11.96 -7.10
CA GLY A 114 -27.14 13.40 -7.37
C GLY A 114 -25.82 14.18 -7.40
N GLY A 115 -24.68 13.49 -7.29
CA GLY A 115 -23.37 14.05 -7.59
C GLY A 115 -23.12 14.18 -9.10
N GLU A 116 -22.18 15.06 -9.47
CA GLU A 116 -21.75 15.23 -10.87
C GLU A 116 -20.88 14.05 -11.35
N ALA A 117 -20.18 13.39 -10.43
CA ALA A 117 -19.36 12.20 -10.67
C ALA A 117 -20.05 10.93 -10.14
N ALA A 118 -19.76 9.79 -10.76
CA ALA A 118 -20.20 8.49 -10.24
C ALA A 118 -19.41 8.18 -8.96
N SER A 119 -20.11 7.95 -7.86
CA SER A 119 -19.49 7.72 -6.55
C SER A 119 -20.23 6.64 -5.75
N PHE A 120 -19.49 5.88 -4.95
CA PHE A 120 -20.05 4.91 -4.03
C PHE A 120 -19.13 4.68 -2.83
N THR A 121 -19.72 4.26 -1.71
CA THR A 121 -18.99 3.88 -0.50
C THR A 121 -19.12 2.38 -0.27
N ALA A 122 -17.99 1.69 -0.13
CA ALA A 122 -17.89 0.30 0.31
C ALA A 122 -17.57 0.26 1.81
N ASN A 123 -18.29 -0.56 2.57
CA ASN A 123 -18.06 -0.84 3.97
C ASN A 123 -17.77 -2.33 4.15
N TYR A 124 -16.59 -2.63 4.68
CA TYR A 124 -16.11 -3.95 5.04
C TYR A 124 -16.39 -4.20 6.52
N GLU A 125 -17.17 -5.23 6.83
CA GLU A 125 -17.49 -5.64 8.19
C GLU A 125 -17.11 -7.10 8.39
N ASP A 126 -16.14 -7.32 9.29
CA ASP A 126 -15.54 -8.62 9.56
C ASP A 126 -15.16 -9.35 8.25
N PHE A 127 -14.61 -8.61 7.28
CA PHE A 127 -14.30 -9.15 5.96
C PHE A 127 -12.95 -9.86 5.98
N TYR A 128 -12.90 -11.14 5.66
CA TYR A 128 -11.66 -11.92 5.66
C TYR A 128 -11.18 -12.21 4.26
N VAL A 129 -9.86 -12.17 4.10
CA VAL A 129 -9.10 -12.62 2.94
C VAL A 129 -8.02 -13.57 3.46
N GLY A 130 -8.21 -14.88 3.31
CA GLY A 130 -7.34 -15.84 3.99
C GLY A 130 -7.46 -15.70 5.50
N THR A 131 -6.35 -15.43 6.18
CA THR A 131 -6.34 -15.18 7.64
C THR A 131 -6.37 -13.69 8.00
N ILE A 132 -6.35 -12.81 7.00
CA ILE A 132 -6.31 -11.36 7.17
C ILE A 132 -7.74 -10.83 7.28
N LYS A 133 -8.00 -10.03 8.30
CA LYS A 133 -9.29 -9.38 8.54
C LYS A 133 -9.23 -7.91 8.14
N VAL A 134 -10.23 -7.45 7.40
CA VAL A 134 -10.38 -6.07 6.93
C VAL A 134 -11.68 -5.48 7.47
N ASN A 135 -11.60 -4.29 8.05
CA ASN A 135 -12.74 -3.51 8.50
C ASN A 135 -12.61 -2.06 8.07
N GLY A 136 -13.75 -1.39 7.86
CA GLY A 136 -13.81 0.04 7.63
C GLY A 136 -14.42 0.37 6.27
N THR A 137 -14.13 1.57 5.78
CA THR A 137 -14.80 2.13 4.61
C THR A 137 -13.83 2.61 3.55
N ARG A 138 -14.24 2.47 2.29
CA ARG A 138 -13.61 3.11 1.14
C ARG A 138 -14.67 3.81 0.29
N THR A 139 -14.47 5.09 0.03
CA THR A 139 -15.32 5.88 -0.86
C THR A 139 -14.60 6.06 -2.19
N TYR A 140 -15.24 5.64 -3.29
CA TYR A 140 -14.69 5.72 -4.63
C TYR A 140 -15.42 6.81 -5.39
N VAL A 141 -14.67 7.75 -5.97
CA VAL A 141 -15.17 8.79 -6.86
C VAL A 141 -14.53 8.59 -8.22
N ILE A 142 -15.33 8.21 -9.21
CA ILE A 142 -14.87 7.94 -10.57
C ILE A 142 -15.01 9.24 -11.37
N ALA A 143 -13.92 9.76 -11.92
CA ALA A 143 -14.00 10.87 -12.86
C ALA A 143 -14.77 10.39 -14.11
N GLY A 144 -15.97 10.93 -14.32
CA GLY A 144 -16.88 10.46 -15.37
C GLY A 144 -16.41 10.77 -16.80
N GLU A 145 -15.37 11.58 -16.97
CA GLU A 145 -14.85 12.00 -18.27
C GLU A 145 -13.37 11.64 -18.41
N MET A 146 -13.02 10.99 -19.51
CA MET A 146 -11.62 10.81 -19.89
C MET A 146 -11.01 12.17 -20.25
N THR A 147 -9.86 12.49 -19.67
CA THR A 147 -9.09 13.68 -20.04
C THR A 147 -7.97 13.26 -20.98
N GLY A 148 -8.13 13.52 -22.28
CA GLY A 148 -7.18 13.04 -23.29
C GLY A 148 -7.20 11.52 -23.38
N ASN A 149 -6.09 10.86 -23.07
CA ASN A 149 -6.04 9.39 -22.98
C ASN A 149 -6.15 8.89 -21.52
N SER A 150 -6.33 9.76 -20.53
CA SER A 150 -6.26 9.33 -19.13
C SER A 150 -7.65 9.19 -18.50
N ILE A 151 -7.76 8.24 -17.59
CA ILE A 151 -8.89 8.08 -16.67
C ILE A 151 -8.37 8.19 -15.25
N SER A 152 -9.13 8.83 -14.36
CA SER A 152 -8.77 8.92 -12.95
C SER A 152 -9.93 8.55 -12.04
N PHE A 153 -9.59 8.06 -10.85
CA PHE A 153 -10.53 7.89 -9.75
C PHE A 153 -9.84 8.17 -8.43
N SER A 154 -10.60 8.66 -7.47
CA SER A 154 -10.12 8.90 -6.12
C SER A 154 -10.74 7.89 -5.16
N VAL A 155 -9.94 7.41 -4.21
CA VAL A 155 -10.34 6.51 -3.14
C VAL A 155 -10.04 7.21 -1.82
N THR A 156 -11.07 7.44 -1.02
CA THR A 156 -10.93 7.88 0.36
C THR A 156 -11.09 6.68 1.29
N SER A 157 -10.02 6.29 1.96
CA SER A 157 -9.95 5.15 2.89
C SER A 157 -10.10 5.61 4.34
N ASP A 158 -10.80 4.80 5.13
CA ASP A 158 -10.72 4.70 6.59
C ASP A 158 -10.84 3.21 6.91
N VAL A 159 -9.71 2.50 6.82
CA VAL A 159 -9.66 1.03 6.87
C VAL A 159 -8.67 0.56 7.91
N SER A 160 -8.93 -0.62 8.45
CA SER A 160 -8.02 -1.36 9.32
C SER A 160 -7.90 -2.79 8.85
N VAL A 161 -6.69 -3.32 8.97
CA VAL A 161 -6.29 -4.67 8.62
C VAL A 161 -5.71 -5.31 9.87
N GLU A 162 -6.13 -6.53 10.19
CA GLU A 162 -5.62 -7.34 11.29
C GLU A 162 -5.10 -8.66 10.72
N PHE A 163 -3.84 -8.98 11.00
CA PHE A 163 -3.16 -10.20 10.57
C PHE A 163 -3.38 -11.34 11.57
N GLU A 164 -3.01 -12.57 11.18
CA GLU A 164 -3.23 -13.79 11.98
C GLU A 164 -2.52 -13.75 13.34
N ASP A 165 -1.38 -13.07 13.43
CA ASP A 165 -0.60 -12.90 14.66
C ASP A 165 -1.10 -11.75 15.55
N GLY A 166 -2.13 -11.03 15.10
CA GLY A 166 -2.73 -9.89 15.78
C GLY A 166 -2.04 -8.55 15.49
N GLU A 167 -1.07 -8.49 14.59
CA GLU A 167 -0.56 -7.23 14.05
C GLU A 167 -1.68 -6.48 13.34
N THR A 168 -1.68 -5.14 13.43
CA THR A 168 -2.69 -4.30 12.78
C THR A 168 -2.07 -3.17 11.99
N ILE A 169 -2.58 -2.94 10.78
CA ILE A 169 -2.31 -1.77 9.96
C ILE A 169 -3.61 -0.98 9.81
N ALA A 170 -3.59 0.32 10.01
CA ALA A 170 -4.72 1.19 9.70
C ALA A 170 -4.32 2.27 8.70
N GLU A 171 -5.20 2.56 7.74
CA GLU A 171 -5.00 3.60 6.74
C GLU A 171 -6.20 4.55 6.71
N THR A 172 -5.91 5.85 6.78
CA THR A 172 -6.90 6.91 6.58
C THR A 172 -6.37 7.93 5.60
N GLY A 173 -7.13 8.31 4.57
CA GLY A 173 -6.66 9.30 3.62
C GLY A 173 -7.34 9.24 2.27
N THR A 174 -6.85 10.04 1.33
CA THR A 174 -7.33 10.03 -0.05
C THR A 174 -6.18 9.84 -1.01
N LYS A 175 -6.32 8.85 -1.89
CA LYS A 175 -5.43 8.59 -3.02
C LYS A 175 -6.20 8.78 -4.32
N THR A 176 -5.58 9.42 -5.29
CA THR A 176 -6.08 9.56 -6.65
C THR A 176 -5.20 8.74 -7.56
N PHE A 177 -5.79 7.75 -8.19
CA PHE A 177 -5.15 6.94 -9.19
C PHE A 177 -5.50 7.47 -10.57
N THR A 178 -4.50 7.64 -11.42
CA THR A 178 -4.66 8.02 -12.83
C THR A 178 -4.07 6.94 -13.69
N PHE A 179 -4.81 6.46 -14.68
CA PHE A 179 -4.30 5.55 -15.70
C PHE A 179 -4.21 6.29 -17.04
N THR A 180 -3.10 6.15 -17.73
CA THR A 180 -2.81 6.80 -19.01
C THR A 180 -2.59 5.72 -20.06
N PHE A 181 -3.49 5.63 -21.04
CA PHE A 181 -3.42 4.62 -22.10
C PHE A 181 -2.29 4.92 -23.09
N GLY A 182 -1.35 3.99 -23.23
CA GLY A 182 -0.32 4.02 -24.27
C GLY A 182 -0.87 3.67 -25.65
N GLU A 183 0.02 3.62 -26.65
CA GLU A 183 -0.32 3.05 -27.97
C GLU A 183 -0.56 1.54 -27.88
N ASP A 184 0.07 0.90 -26.90
CA ASP A 184 -0.14 -0.48 -26.48
C ASP A 184 -0.19 -0.58 -24.94
N LEU A 185 -0.46 -1.79 -24.43
CA LEU A 185 -0.50 -2.01 -22.98
C LEU A 185 0.87 -1.80 -22.30
N GLN A 186 1.99 -2.03 -22.99
CA GLN A 186 3.32 -1.90 -22.40
C GLN A 186 3.77 -0.44 -22.25
N SER A 187 3.24 0.44 -23.10
CA SER A 187 3.44 1.89 -23.04
C SER A 187 2.40 2.61 -22.19
N SER A 188 1.48 1.88 -21.56
CA SER A 188 0.52 2.46 -20.62
C SER A 188 1.17 2.69 -19.26
N SER A 189 0.87 3.82 -18.64
CA SER A 189 1.39 4.22 -17.34
C SER A 189 0.27 4.47 -16.35
N PHE A 190 0.64 4.51 -15.08
CA PHE A 190 -0.25 4.90 -14.00
C PHE A 190 0.43 5.93 -13.09
N GLY A 191 -0.39 6.77 -12.49
CA GLY A 191 0.00 7.78 -11.53
C GLY A 191 -0.77 7.62 -10.23
N LEU A 192 -0.12 7.95 -9.11
CA LEU A 192 -0.70 7.99 -7.78
C LEU A 192 -0.37 9.33 -7.13
N SER A 193 -1.39 10.01 -6.63
CA SER A 193 -1.24 11.23 -5.85
C SER A 193 -2.20 11.27 -4.68
N GLY A 194 -1.92 12.10 -3.68
CA GLY A 194 -2.81 12.33 -2.57
C GLY A 194 -2.10 12.45 -1.23
N SER A 195 -2.88 12.28 -0.17
CA SER A 195 -2.39 12.31 1.19
C SER A 195 -3.11 11.27 2.04
N TRP A 196 -2.33 10.48 2.77
CA TRP A 196 -2.84 9.43 3.63
C TRP A 196 -1.99 9.27 4.87
N THR A 197 -2.54 8.57 5.85
CA THR A 197 -1.88 8.23 7.10
C THR A 197 -1.94 6.74 7.27
N VAL A 198 -0.77 6.13 7.50
CA VAL A 198 -0.63 4.71 7.84
C VAL A 198 -0.23 4.60 9.31
N GLN A 199 -0.90 3.73 10.05
CA GLN A 199 -0.53 3.35 11.41
C GLN A 199 -0.14 1.87 11.40
N ALA A 200 1.12 1.59 11.71
CA ALA A 200 1.68 0.24 11.73
C ALA A 200 2.80 0.16 12.77
N ASP A 201 2.93 -0.96 13.47
CA ASP A 201 3.97 -1.20 14.49
C ASP A 201 4.09 -0.10 15.57
N GLY A 202 2.97 0.53 15.92
CA GLY A 202 2.93 1.62 16.89
C GLY A 202 3.47 2.96 16.38
N ASN A 203 3.82 3.06 15.10
CA ASN A 203 4.19 4.30 14.43
C ASN A 203 3.02 4.87 13.65
N THR A 204 3.06 6.18 13.43
CA THR A 204 2.15 6.90 12.51
C THR A 204 2.99 7.56 11.43
N TYR A 205 2.66 7.25 10.18
CA TYR A 205 3.28 7.78 8.97
C TYR A 205 2.25 8.64 8.24
N MET A 206 2.48 9.95 8.15
CA MET A 206 1.66 10.84 7.33
C MET A 206 2.38 11.04 6.00
N VAL A 207 1.69 10.78 4.91
CA VAL A 207 2.23 10.83 3.56
C VAL A 207 1.52 11.92 2.78
N GLU A 208 2.29 12.67 2.00
CA GLU A 208 1.79 13.63 1.01
C GLU A 208 2.65 13.53 -0.25
N THR A 209 2.03 13.26 -1.40
CA THR A 209 2.76 13.29 -2.67
C THR A 209 3.11 14.72 -3.05
N LEU A 210 4.39 15.00 -3.28
CA LEU A 210 4.89 16.29 -3.75
C LEU A 210 4.80 16.39 -5.27
N GLU A 211 5.16 15.29 -5.94
CA GLU A 211 4.98 15.05 -7.36
C GLU A 211 4.27 13.71 -7.53
N ASP A 212 3.30 13.63 -8.45
CA ASP A 212 2.57 12.39 -8.71
C ASP A 212 3.54 11.23 -8.91
N LEU A 213 3.39 10.18 -8.12
CA LEU A 213 4.19 8.96 -8.23
C LEU A 213 3.79 8.27 -9.52
N GLN A 214 4.75 7.93 -10.38
CA GLN A 214 4.48 7.30 -11.66
C GLN A 214 5.03 5.88 -11.72
N GLY A 215 4.29 5.00 -12.37
CA GLY A 215 4.75 3.68 -12.77
C GLY A 215 4.29 3.32 -14.18
N SER A 216 4.86 2.24 -14.70
CA SER A 216 4.56 1.72 -16.03
C SER A 216 4.14 0.26 -15.96
N LEU A 217 3.25 -0.20 -16.84
CA LEU A 217 2.91 -1.63 -16.91
C LEU A 217 4.08 -2.52 -17.37
N SER A 218 5.16 -1.93 -17.87
CA SER A 218 6.42 -2.61 -18.21
C SER A 218 7.43 -2.65 -17.05
N CYS A 219 7.16 -1.97 -15.94
CA CYS A 219 8.05 -1.89 -14.78
C CYS A 219 7.36 -2.38 -13.51
N GLN A 220 8.05 -3.14 -12.68
CA GLN A 220 7.51 -3.59 -11.40
C GLN A 220 7.53 -2.48 -10.34
N TYR A 221 8.38 -1.48 -10.52
CA TYR A 221 8.63 -0.41 -9.56
C TYR A 221 8.02 0.91 -10.03
N LEU A 222 7.86 1.85 -9.10
CA LEU A 222 7.63 3.24 -9.44
C LEU A 222 8.89 3.79 -10.12
N THR A 223 8.71 4.57 -11.17
CA THR A 223 9.79 5.07 -12.02
C THR A 223 10.12 6.53 -11.76
N SER A 224 9.18 7.31 -11.20
CA SER A 224 9.41 8.72 -10.88
C SER A 224 8.39 9.28 -9.89
N GLY A 225 8.62 10.53 -9.48
CA GLY A 225 7.77 11.27 -8.56
C GLY A 225 8.35 11.26 -7.16
N SER A 226 7.72 12.02 -6.26
CA SER A 226 8.23 12.16 -4.91
C SER A 226 7.12 12.36 -3.89
N MET A 227 7.38 11.94 -2.67
CA MET A 227 6.48 12.13 -1.54
C MET A 227 7.24 12.57 -0.31
N GLU A 228 6.52 13.23 0.58
CA GLU A 228 6.97 13.53 1.92
C GLU A 228 6.34 12.55 2.91
N ILE A 229 7.16 11.99 3.80
CA ILE A 229 6.72 11.14 4.90
C ILE A 229 7.06 11.83 6.21
N SER A 230 6.04 12.05 7.05
CA SER A 230 6.21 12.43 8.45
C SER A 230 6.01 11.24 9.36
N LYS A 231 7.04 10.89 10.15
CA LYS A 231 7.04 9.83 11.15
C LYS A 231 7.42 10.41 12.51
N ASN A 232 6.48 10.47 13.45
CA ASN A 232 6.73 10.92 14.83
C ASN A 232 7.46 12.29 14.94
N GLY A 233 7.30 13.18 13.97
CA GLY A 233 7.95 14.50 13.91
C GLY A 233 9.24 14.56 13.08
N LEU A 234 9.77 13.43 12.63
CA LEU A 234 10.74 13.38 11.53
C LEU A 234 9.99 13.55 10.21
N GLN A 235 10.48 14.40 9.32
CA GLN A 235 9.92 14.62 7.98
C GLN A 235 11.02 14.31 6.96
N VAL A 236 10.77 13.38 6.04
CA VAL A 236 11.73 13.01 5.00
C VAL A 236 11.06 13.06 3.64
N ALA A 237 11.83 13.38 2.60
CA ALA A 237 11.38 13.26 1.23
C ALA A 237 11.87 11.92 0.64
N VAL A 238 11.02 11.24 -0.11
CA VAL A 238 11.37 10.03 -0.86
C VAL A 238 11.15 10.32 -2.34
N ASP A 239 12.21 10.18 -3.13
CA ASP A 239 12.24 10.38 -4.57
C ASP A 239 12.39 9.03 -5.28
N PHE A 240 11.49 8.73 -6.21
CA PHE A 240 11.40 7.46 -6.93
C PHE A 240 12.13 7.46 -8.28
N GLY A 241 12.95 8.46 -8.55
CA GLY A 241 13.81 8.51 -9.73
C GLY A 241 13.28 9.37 -10.87
N ASP A 242 13.92 9.23 -12.03
CA ASP A 242 13.79 10.12 -13.18
C ASP A 242 13.09 9.48 -14.40
N GLY A 243 12.52 8.28 -14.23
CA GLY A 243 11.81 7.53 -15.25
C GLY A 243 12.47 6.19 -15.63
N GLU A 244 13.67 5.92 -15.13
CA GLU A 244 14.31 4.61 -15.31
C GLU A 244 13.58 3.52 -14.51
N CYS A 245 13.57 2.30 -15.04
CA CYS A 245 12.98 1.15 -14.35
C CYS A 245 14.07 0.47 -13.51
N ASP A 246 14.29 0.99 -12.31
CA ASP A 246 15.12 0.39 -11.29
C ASP A 246 14.33 0.15 -9.99
N ASP A 247 14.94 -0.57 -9.06
CA ASP A 247 14.36 -0.92 -7.77
C ASP A 247 14.82 0.04 -6.69
N THR A 248 15.12 1.31 -7.00
CA THR A 248 15.72 2.24 -6.04
C THR A 248 14.86 3.47 -5.78
N ALA A 249 15.00 4.02 -4.57
CA ALA A 249 14.50 5.34 -4.23
C ALA A 249 15.52 6.07 -3.35
N THR A 250 15.52 7.40 -3.42
CA THR A 250 16.39 8.26 -2.60
C THR A 250 15.60 8.91 -1.48
N VAL A 251 15.98 8.61 -0.24
CA VAL A 251 15.47 9.27 0.96
C VAL A 251 16.34 10.48 1.27
N THR A 252 15.74 11.65 1.46
CA THR A 252 16.41 12.89 1.86
C THR A 252 15.92 13.34 3.23
N TYR A 253 16.86 13.45 4.18
CA TYR A 253 16.61 13.86 5.56
C TYR A 253 16.63 15.40 5.71
N PRO A 254 16.05 15.96 6.80
CA PRO A 254 16.02 17.42 7.01
C PRO A 254 17.38 18.12 7.06
N ASN A 255 18.44 17.38 7.41
CA ASN A 255 19.81 17.88 7.43
C ASN A 255 20.50 17.86 6.05
N GLY A 256 19.80 17.39 5.00
CA GLY A 256 20.31 17.22 3.65
C GLY A 256 21.10 15.93 3.42
N ALA A 257 21.20 15.04 4.41
CA ALA A 257 21.75 13.71 4.20
C ALA A 257 20.82 12.90 3.30
N THR A 258 21.39 12.05 2.46
CA THR A 258 20.64 11.20 1.53
C THR A 258 21.02 9.75 1.70
N GLU A 259 20.04 8.87 1.53
CA GLU A 259 20.19 7.41 1.59
C GLU A 259 19.45 6.77 0.41
N GLU A 260 20.08 5.82 -0.26
CA GLU A 260 19.44 5.01 -1.30
C GLU A 260 18.84 3.76 -0.66
N ILE A 261 17.57 3.49 -0.93
CA ILE A 261 16.84 2.31 -0.47
C ILE A 261 16.38 1.49 -1.67
N THR A 262 16.23 0.17 -1.48
CA THR A 262 15.62 -0.70 -2.49
C THR A 262 14.10 -0.78 -2.26
N LEU A 263 13.31 -0.76 -3.32
CA LEU A 263 11.85 -0.82 -3.32
C LEU A 263 11.33 -2.26 -3.21
#